data_AF-R6L409-F1
#
_entry.id   AF-R6L409-F1
#
_cell.length_a   1.000
_cell.length_b   1.000
_cell.length_c   1.000
_cell.angle_alpha   90.00
_cell.angle_beta   90.00
_cell.angle_gamma   90.00
#
_symmetry.space_group_name_H-M   'P 1'
#
loop_
_entity.id
_entity.type
_entity.pdbx_description
1 polymer ?
#
loop_
_entity_poly.entity_id
_entity_poly.type
_entity_poly.pdbx_seq_one_letter_code
_entity_poly.pdbx_strand_id
1 'polypeptide(L)'
;MGNEEIKKANRKALPKFIVLCIAAALVGGVMGYFAAANGIDGLSGSIKAAGLKFGMFVAPWIMVAIAVIMPVVLVPYYKKAKKQLLMWDGEDEDVSDIIEEKLSIVQWVSSGALIISYFLLAASYSCGTSLFEKVNSTVGFGAAIIAFLCIMAESVIIQQKCVDSIKIMNPEKTASVYDMKFQKKWMETCDEAEKIVVGKCAYKAFNVTNSMCCVLAIILAISALMFNTGFLPSLVVSLIWIVNISIYCKECIKYSRAGNKIM
;
A
#
# COMPACT_ATOMS: atom_id res chain seq x y z
N MET A 1 25.76 2.19 -11.99
CA MET A 1 25.91 2.74 -10.63
C MET A 1 26.33 1.61 -9.69
N GLY A 2 27.30 1.82 -8.81
CA GLY A 2 27.78 0.74 -7.94
C GLY A 2 26.80 0.40 -6.81
N ASN A 3 26.71 -0.87 -6.40
CA ASN A 3 25.87 -1.31 -5.27
C ASN A 3 26.13 -0.50 -3.98
N GLU A 4 27.36 -0.04 -3.76
CA GLU A 4 27.72 0.82 -2.62
C GLU A 4 27.14 2.24 -2.71
N GLU A 5 26.98 2.80 -3.91
CA GLU A 5 26.36 4.12 -4.10
C GLU A 5 24.87 4.09 -3.80
N ILE A 6 24.18 3.01 -4.23
CA ILE A 6 22.77 2.74 -3.89
C ILE A 6 22.59 2.68 -2.37
N LYS A 7 23.43 1.90 -1.68
CA LYS A 7 23.38 1.79 -0.20
C LYS A 7 23.61 3.13 0.49
N LYS A 8 24.56 3.94 0.01
CA LYS A 8 24.87 5.25 0.59
C LYS A 8 23.70 6.23 0.44
N ALA A 9 23.05 6.27 -0.71
CA ALA A 9 21.86 7.09 -0.94
C ALA A 9 20.71 6.69 -0.01
N ASN A 10 20.45 5.38 0.11
CA ASN A 10 19.42 4.84 0.99
C ASN A 10 19.71 5.17 2.47
N ARG A 11 20.95 5.00 2.94
CA ARG A 11 21.36 5.31 4.32
C ARG A 11 21.18 6.79 4.67
N LYS A 12 21.31 7.69 3.69
CA LYS A 12 21.11 9.14 3.88
C LYS A 12 19.64 9.52 4.00
N ALA A 13 18.75 8.84 3.28
CA ALA A 13 17.31 9.12 3.28
C ALA A 13 16.55 8.40 4.41
N LEU A 14 17.05 7.24 4.86
CA LEU A 14 16.42 6.39 5.87
C LEU A 14 16.07 7.11 7.19
N PRO A 15 16.92 7.96 7.80
CA PRO A 15 16.59 8.60 9.08
C PRO A 15 15.36 9.52 8.97
N LYS A 16 15.24 10.27 7.87
CA LYS A 16 14.09 11.15 7.64
C LYS A 16 12.80 10.35 7.47
N PHE A 17 12.88 9.22 6.78
CA PHE A 17 11.77 8.29 6.62
C PHE A 17 11.33 7.71 7.97
N ILE A 18 12.28 7.27 8.82
CA ILE A 18 11.96 6.76 10.17
C ILE A 18 11.28 7.81 11.03
N VAL A 19 11.79 9.06 11.04
CA VAL A 19 11.17 10.16 11.79
C VAL A 19 9.73 10.40 11.34
N LEU A 20 9.47 10.35 10.03
CA LEU A 20 8.13 10.47 9.49
C LEU A 20 7.21 9.32 9.95
N CYS A 21 7.70 8.07 9.91
CA CYS A 21 6.95 6.92 10.40
C CYS A 21 6.59 7.05 11.88
N ILE A 22 7.53 7.51 12.72
CA ILE A 22 7.29 7.73 14.16
C ILE A 22 6.26 8.85 14.34
N ALA A 23 6.39 9.97 13.63
CA ALA A 23 5.43 11.06 13.71
C ALA A 23 4.01 10.62 13.30
N ALA A 24 3.89 9.85 12.21
CA ALA A 24 2.61 9.30 11.77
C ALA A 24 2.03 8.31 12.78
N ALA A 25 2.86 7.46 13.39
CA ALA A 25 2.44 6.52 14.42
C ALA A 25 1.93 7.24 15.68
N LEU A 26 2.60 8.31 16.10
CA LEU A 26 2.16 9.14 17.23
C LEU A 26 0.83 9.82 16.94
N VAL A 27 0.69 10.44 15.77
CA VAL A 27 -0.56 11.09 15.34
C VAL A 27 -1.70 10.08 15.26
N GLY A 28 -1.45 8.91 14.66
CA GLY A 28 -2.42 7.81 14.61
C GLY A 28 -2.81 7.28 15.99
N GLY A 29 -1.84 7.11 16.90
CA GLY A 29 -2.08 6.67 18.27
C GLY A 29 -2.92 7.66 19.08
N VAL A 30 -2.62 8.96 18.98
CA VAL A 30 -3.39 10.02 19.65
C VAL A 30 -4.83 10.07 19.12
N MET A 31 -5.01 10.08 17.79
CA MET A 31 -6.35 10.07 17.19
C MET A 31 -7.14 8.81 17.58
N GLY A 32 -6.47 7.65 17.57
CA GLY A 32 -7.07 6.39 18.00
C GLY A 32 -7.52 6.40 19.46
N TYR A 33 -6.71 6.96 20.36
CA TYR A 33 -7.07 7.12 21.78
C TYR A 33 -8.30 8.00 21.96
N PHE A 34 -8.36 9.17 21.30
CA PHE A 34 -9.53 10.04 21.36
C PHE A 34 -10.78 9.41 20.74
N ALA A 35 -10.65 8.64 19.66
CA ALA A 35 -11.77 7.92 19.06
C ALA A 35 -12.30 6.80 19.99
N ALA A 36 -11.41 6.08 20.68
CA ALA A 36 -11.80 5.05 21.65
C ALA A 36 -12.44 5.64 22.91
N ALA A 37 -11.92 6.78 23.41
CA ALA A 37 -12.44 7.45 24.60
C ALA A 37 -13.85 8.04 24.41
N ASN A 38 -14.21 8.42 23.19
CA ASN A 38 -15.50 9.05 22.88
C ASN A 38 -16.57 8.08 22.36
N GLY A 39 -16.30 6.77 22.33
CA GLY A 39 -17.28 5.71 22.09
C GLY A 39 -18.14 5.89 20.82
N ILE A 40 -17.73 5.31 19.69
CA ILE A 40 -18.58 5.29 18.49
C ILE A 40 -19.56 4.10 18.60
N ASP A 41 -20.63 4.29 19.36
CA ASP A 41 -21.76 3.35 19.44
C ASP A 41 -22.64 3.47 18.19
N GLY A 42 -22.21 2.82 17.11
CA GLY A 42 -22.87 2.94 15.82
C GLY A 42 -22.85 1.67 15.00
N LEU A 43 -23.41 0.58 15.52
CA LEU A 43 -23.90 -0.56 14.72
C LEU A 43 -24.85 -1.39 15.60
N SER A 44 -25.98 -1.84 15.06
CA SER A 44 -26.95 -2.72 15.72
C SER A 44 -27.25 -3.93 14.84
N GLY A 45 -27.43 -5.12 15.44
CA GLY A 45 -27.84 -6.34 14.75
C GLY A 45 -26.78 -7.46 14.64
N SER A 46 -27.15 -8.55 13.97
CA SER A 46 -26.41 -9.82 13.91
C SER A 46 -25.06 -9.75 13.18
N ILE A 47 -24.92 -8.83 12.20
CA ILE A 47 -23.67 -8.57 11.49
C ILE A 47 -22.64 -7.91 12.41
N LYS A 48 -23.07 -7.10 13.39
CA LYS A 48 -22.19 -6.53 14.41
C LYS A 48 -21.54 -7.65 15.22
N ALA A 49 -22.30 -8.66 15.64
CA ALA A 49 -21.77 -9.76 16.43
C ALA A 49 -20.75 -10.60 15.65
N ALA A 50 -21.02 -10.87 14.37
CA ALA A 50 -20.07 -11.58 13.50
C ALA A 50 -18.81 -10.75 13.23
N GLY A 51 -18.96 -9.45 12.93
CA GLY A 51 -17.87 -8.52 12.71
C GLY A 51 -16.99 -8.31 13.95
N LEU A 52 -17.60 -8.22 15.14
CA LEU A 52 -16.89 -8.14 16.42
C LEU A 52 -16.11 -9.42 16.71
N LYS A 53 -16.71 -10.60 16.48
CA LYS A 53 -16.00 -11.88 16.64
C LYS A 53 -14.83 -12.00 15.66
N PHE A 54 -15.03 -11.58 14.41
CA PHE A 54 -13.98 -11.55 13.41
C PHE A 54 -12.84 -10.60 13.82
N GLY A 55 -13.16 -9.35 14.18
CA GLY A 55 -12.18 -8.36 14.61
C GLY A 55 -11.42 -8.75 15.87
N MET A 56 -12.10 -9.39 16.83
CA MET A 56 -11.50 -9.75 18.13
C MET A 56 -10.65 -11.03 18.07
N PHE A 57 -11.10 -12.05 17.32
CA PHE A 57 -10.53 -13.39 17.41
C PHE A 57 -10.01 -13.97 16.09
N VAL A 58 -10.22 -13.31 14.96
CA VAL A 58 -9.80 -13.85 13.65
C VAL A 58 -8.82 -12.91 12.97
N ALA A 59 -9.16 -11.63 12.83
CA ALA A 59 -8.35 -10.64 12.12
C ALA A 59 -6.91 -10.50 12.68
N PRO A 60 -6.68 -10.46 14.01
CA PRO A 60 -5.34 -10.42 14.58
C PRO A 60 -4.46 -11.60 14.14
N TRP A 61 -5.01 -12.81 14.19
CA TRP A 61 -4.24 -14.02 13.89
C TRP A 61 -4.02 -14.22 12.39
N ILE A 62 -4.98 -13.80 11.55
CA ILE A 62 -4.73 -13.70 10.10
C ILE A 62 -3.59 -12.74 9.83
N MET A 63 -3.56 -11.58 10.50
CA MET A 63 -2.49 -10.61 10.30
C MET A 63 -1.13 -11.12 10.77
N VAL A 64 -1.07 -11.83 11.91
CA VAL A 64 0.14 -12.55 12.35
C VAL A 64 0.57 -13.59 11.31
N ALA A 65 -0.38 -14.35 10.76
CA ALA A 65 -0.08 -15.33 9.71
C ALA A 65 0.50 -14.65 8.45
N ILE A 66 -0.05 -13.51 8.01
CA ILE A 66 0.49 -12.74 6.89
C ILE A 66 1.91 -12.27 7.18
N ALA A 67 2.18 -11.75 8.39
CA ALA A 67 3.52 -11.31 8.80
C ALA A 67 4.57 -12.43 8.73
N VAL A 68 4.17 -13.68 8.96
CA VAL A 68 5.08 -14.83 8.88
C VAL A 68 5.17 -15.38 7.45
N ILE A 69 4.03 -15.52 6.76
CA ILE A 69 3.95 -16.16 5.44
C ILE A 69 4.57 -15.26 4.35
N MET A 70 4.34 -13.94 4.42
CA MET A 70 4.83 -13.00 3.42
C MET A 70 6.35 -13.13 3.20
N PRO A 71 7.22 -13.04 4.22
CA PRO A 71 8.66 -13.18 4.01
C PRO A 71 9.05 -14.61 3.59
N VAL A 72 8.34 -15.64 4.10
CA VAL A 72 8.59 -17.04 3.72
C VAL A 72 8.38 -17.29 2.23
N VAL A 73 7.37 -16.65 1.62
CA VAL A 73 7.07 -16.81 0.19
C VAL A 73 7.88 -15.84 -0.67
N LEU A 74 7.94 -14.56 -0.29
CA LEU A 74 8.53 -13.53 -1.13
C LEU A 74 10.06 -13.51 -1.11
N VAL A 75 10.71 -13.86 0.02
CA VAL A 75 12.17 -13.83 0.09
C VAL A 75 12.82 -14.88 -0.83
N PRO A 76 12.39 -16.15 -0.86
CA PRO A 76 12.93 -17.12 -1.81
C PRO A 76 12.68 -16.72 -3.26
N TYR A 77 11.48 -16.19 -3.56
CA TYR A 77 11.13 -15.76 -4.91
C TYR A 77 12.00 -14.58 -5.38
N TYR A 78 12.19 -13.57 -4.51
CA TYR A 78 13.15 -12.47 -4.75
C TYR A 78 14.59 -12.98 -4.91
N LYS A 79 15.05 -13.93 -4.07
CA LYS A 79 16.39 -14.51 -4.18
C LYS A 79 16.63 -15.18 -5.52
N LYS A 80 15.62 -15.82 -6.11
CA LYS A 80 15.71 -16.39 -7.47
C LYS A 80 15.94 -15.30 -8.52
N ALA A 81 15.14 -14.24 -8.48
CA ALA A 81 15.31 -13.08 -9.38
C ALA A 81 16.70 -12.44 -9.20
N LYS A 82 17.14 -12.25 -7.95
CA LYS A 82 18.48 -11.70 -7.65
C LYS A 82 19.62 -12.59 -8.15
N LYS A 83 19.48 -13.92 -8.07
CA LYS A 83 20.49 -14.85 -8.59
C LYS A 83 20.61 -14.73 -10.11
N GLN A 84 19.48 -14.61 -10.81
CA GLN A 84 19.48 -14.39 -12.26
C GLN A 84 20.12 -13.05 -12.61
N LEU A 85 19.78 -11.99 -11.88
CA LEU A 85 20.40 -10.67 -12.05
C LEU A 85 21.93 -10.69 -11.90
N LEU A 86 22.47 -11.51 -10.98
CA LEU A 86 23.92 -11.61 -10.79
C LEU A 86 24.63 -12.43 -11.90
N MET A 87 23.87 -13.25 -12.63
CA MET A 87 24.37 -14.07 -13.74
C MET A 87 24.13 -13.40 -15.09
N TRP A 88 23.32 -12.34 -15.11
CA TRP A 88 23.01 -11.57 -16.31
C TRP A 88 24.24 -10.80 -16.78
N ASP A 89 24.51 -10.87 -18.07
CA ASP A 89 25.66 -10.25 -18.72
C ASP A 89 25.44 -8.77 -19.04
N GLY A 90 24.20 -8.28 -18.93
CA GLY A 90 23.84 -6.90 -19.18
C GLY A 90 23.23 -6.64 -20.56
N GLU A 91 23.18 -7.65 -21.43
CA GLU A 91 22.75 -7.50 -22.83
C GLU A 91 21.51 -8.33 -23.17
N ASP A 92 21.28 -9.46 -22.48
CA ASP A 92 20.12 -10.33 -22.75
C ASP A 92 18.81 -9.71 -22.23
N GLU A 93 18.03 -9.11 -23.15
CA GLU A 93 16.73 -8.47 -22.85
C GLU A 93 15.69 -9.48 -22.33
N ASP A 94 15.66 -10.72 -22.84
CA ASP A 94 14.70 -11.74 -22.40
C ASP A 94 14.94 -12.11 -20.92
N VAL A 95 16.21 -12.19 -20.51
CA VAL A 95 16.58 -12.43 -19.12
C VAL A 95 16.22 -11.22 -18.24
N SER A 96 16.42 -10.00 -18.73
CA SER A 96 16.02 -8.76 -18.04
C SER A 96 14.51 -8.73 -17.79
N ASP A 97 13.70 -9.00 -18.81
CA ASP A 97 12.24 -9.05 -18.73
C ASP A 97 11.75 -10.06 -17.69
N ILE A 98 12.36 -11.25 -17.65
CA ILE A 98 12.03 -12.28 -16.65
C ILE A 98 12.38 -11.81 -15.22
N ILE A 99 13.47 -11.07 -15.05
CA ILE A 99 13.84 -10.50 -13.76
C ILE A 99 12.83 -9.43 -13.35
N GLU A 100 12.52 -8.49 -14.24
CA GLU A 100 11.55 -7.42 -13.99
C GLU A 100 10.15 -7.94 -13.68
N GLU A 101 9.69 -8.97 -14.38
CA GLU A 101 8.42 -9.64 -14.12
C GLU A 101 8.40 -10.19 -12.69
N LYS A 102 9.45 -10.92 -12.29
CA LYS A 102 9.54 -11.48 -10.94
C LYS A 102 9.55 -10.40 -9.87
N LEU A 103 10.33 -9.33 -10.06
CA LEU A 103 10.37 -8.20 -9.13
C LEU A 103 9.02 -7.50 -9.03
N SER A 104 8.31 -7.36 -10.15
CA SER A 104 6.96 -6.78 -10.21
C SER A 104 5.94 -7.65 -9.47
N ILE A 105 5.99 -8.98 -9.62
CA ILE A 105 5.14 -9.91 -8.86
C ILE A 105 5.43 -9.81 -7.36
N VAL A 106 6.71 -9.78 -6.95
CA VAL A 106 7.09 -9.60 -5.53
C VAL A 106 6.49 -8.30 -4.98
N GLN A 107 6.62 -7.21 -5.73
CA GLN A 107 6.13 -5.89 -5.32
C GLN A 107 4.60 -5.85 -5.25
N TRP A 108 3.91 -6.48 -6.20
CA TRP A 108 2.46 -6.56 -6.23
C TRP A 108 1.92 -7.35 -5.04
N VAL A 109 2.45 -8.54 -4.77
CA VAL A 109 2.01 -9.39 -3.65
C VAL A 109 2.30 -8.72 -2.31
N SER A 110 3.48 -8.11 -2.15
CA SER A 110 3.82 -7.35 -0.93
C SER A 110 2.86 -6.17 -0.71
N SER A 111 2.54 -5.43 -1.78
CA SER A 111 1.59 -4.31 -1.68
C SER A 111 0.18 -4.79 -1.33
N GLY A 112 -0.26 -5.92 -1.90
CA GLY A 112 -1.54 -6.55 -1.58
C GLY A 112 -1.62 -6.99 -0.12
N ALA A 113 -0.57 -7.63 0.40
CA ALA A 113 -0.48 -8.03 1.80
C ALA A 113 -0.59 -6.84 2.76
N LEU A 114 0.09 -5.72 2.44
CA LEU A 114 0.01 -4.50 3.23
C LEU A 114 -1.41 -3.90 3.23
N ILE A 115 -2.07 -3.81 2.06
CA ILE A 115 -3.45 -3.30 1.94
C ILE A 115 -4.43 -4.15 2.74
N ILE A 116 -4.33 -5.49 2.65
CA ILE A 116 -5.15 -6.41 3.44
C ILE A 116 -4.90 -6.20 4.94
N SER A 117 -3.66 -5.96 5.34
CA SER A 117 -3.29 -5.73 6.74
C SER A 117 -3.89 -4.44 7.30
N TYR A 118 -4.00 -3.37 6.50
CA TYR A 118 -4.75 -2.16 6.90
C TYR A 118 -6.21 -2.48 7.21
N PHE A 119 -6.87 -3.29 6.39
CA PHE A 119 -8.25 -3.73 6.65
C PHE A 119 -8.34 -4.58 7.93
N LEU A 120 -7.44 -5.56 8.12
CA LEU A 120 -7.44 -6.42 9.32
C LEU A 120 -7.19 -5.62 10.59
N LEU A 121 -6.31 -4.63 10.53
CA LEU A 121 -6.07 -3.70 11.62
C LEU A 121 -7.33 -2.88 11.93
N ALA A 122 -7.99 -2.30 10.92
CA ALA A 122 -9.26 -1.58 11.10
C ALA A 122 -10.38 -2.47 11.66
N ALA A 123 -10.48 -3.72 11.20
CA ALA A 123 -11.40 -4.71 11.74
C ALA A 123 -11.11 -5.01 13.23
N SER A 124 -9.84 -5.09 13.60
CA SER A 124 -9.42 -5.26 15.00
C SER A 124 -9.82 -4.05 15.86
N TYR A 125 -9.63 -2.82 15.35
CA TYR A 125 -10.04 -1.58 16.04
C TYR A 125 -11.54 -1.44 16.23
N SER A 126 -12.35 -1.98 15.31
CA SER A 126 -13.81 -1.83 15.35
C SER A 126 -14.48 -2.45 16.59
N CYS A 127 -13.74 -3.22 17.39
CA CYS A 127 -14.20 -3.80 18.65
C CYS A 127 -14.24 -2.80 19.83
N GLY A 128 -13.63 -1.62 19.71
CA GLY A 128 -13.71 -0.56 20.74
C GLY A 128 -13.19 -1.00 22.11
N THR A 129 -13.90 -0.64 23.18
CA THR A 129 -13.52 -0.95 24.57
C THR A 129 -13.51 -2.44 24.89
N SER A 130 -14.29 -3.25 24.16
CA SER A 130 -14.36 -4.71 24.34
C SER A 130 -13.02 -5.42 24.08
N LEU A 131 -12.09 -4.75 23.40
CA LEU A 131 -10.72 -5.22 23.25
C LEU A 131 -10.01 -5.39 24.59
N PHE A 132 -10.30 -4.54 25.58
CA PHE A 132 -9.61 -4.49 26.87
C PHE A 132 -10.30 -5.28 27.98
N GLU A 133 -11.51 -5.80 27.72
CA GLU A 133 -12.30 -6.53 28.72
C GLU A 133 -11.79 -7.96 28.96
N LYS A 134 -11.17 -8.60 27.95
CA LYS A 134 -10.63 -9.95 28.05
C LYS A 134 -9.14 -9.96 27.77
N VAL A 135 -8.37 -10.69 28.59
CA VAL A 135 -6.93 -10.84 28.38
C VAL A 135 -6.61 -11.35 26.97
N ASN A 136 -7.37 -12.33 26.47
CA ASN A 136 -7.13 -12.90 25.14
C ASN A 136 -7.37 -11.89 23.99
N SER A 137 -8.36 -10.99 24.12
CA SER A 137 -8.61 -9.94 23.12
C SER A 137 -7.57 -8.84 23.19
N THR A 138 -7.11 -8.46 24.39
CA THR A 138 -6.02 -7.49 24.58
C THR A 138 -4.71 -8.01 23.97
N VAL A 139 -4.39 -9.29 24.23
CA VAL A 139 -3.20 -9.95 23.66
C VAL A 139 -3.33 -10.03 22.14
N GLY A 140 -4.48 -10.44 21.61
CA GLY A 140 -4.74 -10.46 20.17
C GLY A 140 -4.54 -9.09 19.53
N PHE A 141 -5.08 -8.03 20.14
CA PHE A 141 -4.93 -6.67 19.64
C PHE A 141 -3.48 -6.16 19.69
N GLY A 142 -2.74 -6.45 20.75
CA GLY A 142 -1.31 -6.16 20.82
C GLY A 142 -0.51 -6.89 19.74
N ALA A 143 -0.80 -8.17 19.54
CA ALA A 143 -0.21 -8.97 18.46
C ALA A 143 -0.55 -8.41 17.07
N ALA A 144 -1.77 -7.91 16.89
CA ALA A 144 -2.21 -7.28 15.65
C ALA A 144 -1.38 -6.03 15.31
N ILE A 145 -1.18 -5.13 16.27
CA ILE A 145 -0.36 -3.92 16.08
C ILE A 145 1.08 -4.30 15.74
N ILE A 146 1.68 -5.23 16.47
CA ILE A 146 3.05 -5.68 16.23
C ILE A 146 3.17 -6.31 14.82
N ALA A 147 2.24 -7.21 14.46
CA ALA A 147 2.22 -7.85 13.15
C ALA A 147 2.06 -6.84 12.02
N PHE A 148 1.19 -5.84 12.17
CA PHE A 148 1.04 -4.76 11.20
C PHE A 148 2.33 -3.96 11.01
N LEU A 149 3.02 -3.60 12.10
CA LEU A 149 4.30 -2.89 12.03
C LEU A 149 5.38 -3.74 11.37
N CYS A 150 5.43 -5.05 11.64
CA CYS A 150 6.31 -5.99 10.96
C CYS A 150 6.03 -6.02 9.46
N ILE A 151 4.78 -6.19 9.04
CA ILE A 151 4.38 -6.22 7.62
C ILE A 151 4.76 -4.90 6.94
N MET A 152 4.48 -3.77 7.57
CA MET A 152 4.86 -2.46 7.03
C MET A 152 6.37 -2.34 6.82
N ALA A 153 7.18 -2.76 7.81
CA ALA A 153 8.64 -2.74 7.69
C ALA A 153 9.13 -3.70 6.60
N GLU A 154 8.58 -4.91 6.53
CA GLU A 154 8.92 -5.90 5.51
C GLU A 154 8.55 -5.41 4.11
N SER A 155 7.36 -4.82 3.91
CA SER A 155 6.94 -4.26 2.63
C SER A 155 7.87 -3.14 2.16
N VAL A 156 8.34 -2.27 3.06
CA VAL A 156 9.32 -1.23 2.74
C VAL A 156 10.67 -1.84 2.35
N ILE A 157 11.14 -2.86 3.08
CA ILE A 157 12.40 -3.56 2.77
C ILE A 157 12.31 -4.30 1.44
N ILE A 158 11.18 -4.95 1.16
CA ILE A 158 10.93 -5.65 -0.10
C ILE A 158 10.91 -4.65 -1.26
N GLN A 159 10.16 -3.54 -1.13
CA GLN A 159 10.13 -2.49 -2.13
C GLN A 159 11.51 -1.90 -2.39
N GLN A 160 12.27 -1.62 -1.33
CA GLN A 160 13.65 -1.16 -1.45
C GLN A 160 14.50 -2.16 -2.24
N LYS A 161 14.43 -3.45 -1.90
CA LYS A 161 15.21 -4.51 -2.57
C LYS A 161 14.84 -4.69 -4.03
N CYS A 162 13.56 -4.63 -4.37
CA CYS A 162 13.11 -4.70 -5.77
C CYS A 162 13.61 -3.49 -6.55
N VAL A 163 13.43 -2.28 -6.01
CA VAL A 163 13.89 -1.05 -6.65
C VAL A 163 15.41 -1.02 -6.80
N ASP A 164 16.16 -1.43 -5.78
CA ASP A 164 17.62 -1.49 -5.85
C ASP A 164 18.10 -2.54 -6.87
N SER A 165 17.37 -3.64 -7.07
CA SER A 165 17.64 -4.60 -8.15
C SER A 165 17.36 -4.01 -9.53
N ILE A 166 16.28 -3.24 -9.70
CA ILE A 166 16.00 -2.53 -10.97
C ILE A 166 17.10 -1.53 -11.28
N LYS A 167 17.62 -0.79 -10.30
CA LYS A 167 18.74 0.15 -10.50
C LYS A 167 20.06 -0.50 -10.93
N ILE A 168 20.23 -1.80 -10.68
CA ILE A 168 21.41 -2.52 -11.17
C ILE A 168 21.29 -2.72 -12.68
N MET A 169 20.08 -3.04 -13.17
CA MET A 169 19.80 -3.16 -14.61
C MET A 169 19.77 -1.80 -15.30
N ASN A 170 19.26 -0.79 -14.59
CA ASN A 170 19.00 0.56 -15.08
C ASN A 170 19.78 1.59 -14.26
N PRO A 171 21.10 1.75 -14.49
CA PRO A 171 22.00 2.56 -13.66
C PRO A 171 21.71 4.07 -13.67
N GLU A 172 20.92 4.56 -14.61
CA GLU A 172 20.42 5.93 -14.69
C GLU A 172 19.34 6.25 -13.64
N LYS A 173 18.72 5.22 -13.05
CA LYS A 173 17.74 5.37 -11.95
C LYS A 173 18.46 5.63 -10.63
N THR A 174 18.39 6.88 -10.14
CA THR A 174 19.09 7.29 -8.91
C THR A 174 18.17 7.51 -7.69
N ALA A 175 16.85 7.41 -7.85
CA ALA A 175 15.89 7.74 -6.79
C ALA A 175 15.87 6.68 -5.66
N SER A 176 15.91 7.14 -4.41
CA SER A 176 15.80 6.27 -3.22
C SER A 176 14.34 6.10 -2.80
N VAL A 177 13.92 4.87 -2.47
CA VAL A 177 12.56 4.56 -1.96
C VAL A 177 12.24 5.32 -0.68
N TYR A 178 13.25 5.64 0.13
CA TYR A 178 13.09 6.40 1.37
C TYR A 178 12.90 7.91 1.15
N ASP A 179 13.04 8.39 -0.09
CA ASP A 179 12.79 9.79 -0.42
C ASP A 179 11.27 10.05 -0.52
N MET A 180 10.78 11.09 0.16
CA MET A 180 9.36 11.48 0.07
C MET A 180 8.93 11.85 -1.35
N LYS A 181 9.87 12.22 -2.22
CA LYS A 181 9.64 12.52 -3.63
C LYS A 181 10.04 11.37 -4.54
N PHE A 182 10.14 10.13 -4.03
CA PHE A 182 10.57 8.96 -4.79
C PHE A 182 9.85 8.85 -6.14
N GLN A 183 8.52 8.85 -6.15
CA GLN A 183 7.73 8.73 -7.40
C GLN A 183 8.06 9.85 -8.40
N LYS A 184 8.20 11.09 -7.93
CA LYS A 184 8.55 12.23 -8.78
C LYS A 184 9.96 12.07 -9.36
N LYS A 185 10.94 11.78 -8.52
CA LYS A 185 12.34 11.60 -8.93
C LYS A 185 12.52 10.39 -9.85
N TRP A 186 11.79 9.31 -9.57
CA TRP A 186 11.77 8.12 -10.41
C TRP A 186 11.25 8.46 -11.80
N MET A 187 10.14 9.21 -11.87
CA MET A 187 9.54 9.60 -13.15
C MET A 187 10.41 10.60 -13.94
N GLU A 188 11.17 11.46 -13.26
CA GLU A 188 12.16 12.36 -13.89
C GLU A 188 13.34 11.61 -14.51
N THR A 189 13.71 10.44 -13.96
CA THR A 189 14.79 9.59 -14.49
C THR A 189 14.35 8.65 -15.61
N CYS A 190 13.06 8.64 -15.94
CA CYS A 190 12.56 7.82 -17.05
C CYS A 190 12.70 8.51 -18.39
N ASP A 191 12.95 7.71 -19.42
CA ASP A 191 12.88 8.17 -20.80
C ASP A 191 11.43 8.37 -21.26
N GLU A 192 11.25 8.81 -22.50
CA GLU A 192 9.92 9.06 -23.06
C GLU A 192 9.11 7.77 -23.30
N ALA A 193 9.75 6.66 -23.64
CA ALA A 193 9.08 5.38 -23.87
C ALA A 193 8.53 4.83 -22.54
N GLU A 194 9.34 4.82 -21.48
CA GLU A 194 8.95 4.43 -20.14
C GLU A 194 7.83 5.32 -19.58
N LYS A 195 7.89 6.64 -19.79
CA LYS A 195 6.80 7.57 -19.42
C LYS A 195 5.50 7.21 -20.12
N ILE A 196 5.54 6.85 -21.41
CA ILE A 196 4.36 6.41 -22.16
C ILE A 196 3.81 5.10 -21.58
N VAL A 197 4.66 4.14 -21.23
CA VAL A 197 4.25 2.88 -20.60
C VAL A 197 3.58 3.13 -19.26
N VAL A 198 4.22 3.91 -18.37
CA VAL A 198 3.63 4.32 -17.08
C VAL A 198 2.30 5.04 -17.28
N GLY A 199 2.20 5.91 -18.29
CA GLY A 199 0.96 6.59 -18.66
C GLY A 199 -0.16 5.63 -19.07
N LYS A 200 0.13 4.63 -19.92
CA LYS A 200 -0.83 3.59 -20.31
C LYS A 200 -1.28 2.75 -19.11
N CYS A 201 -0.35 2.33 -18.25
CA CYS A 201 -0.65 1.60 -17.02
C CYS A 201 -1.52 2.43 -16.07
N ALA A 202 -1.16 3.69 -15.84
CA ALA A 202 -1.90 4.62 -14.98
C ALA A 202 -3.32 4.88 -15.52
N TYR A 203 -3.48 5.05 -16.84
CA TYR A 203 -4.78 5.21 -17.47
C TYR A 203 -5.66 3.96 -17.29
N LYS A 204 -5.10 2.77 -17.51
CA LYS A 204 -5.84 1.51 -17.29
C LYS A 204 -6.24 1.35 -15.82
N ALA A 205 -5.34 1.64 -14.88
CA ALA A 205 -5.62 1.60 -13.45
C ALA A 205 -6.71 2.61 -13.05
N PHE A 206 -6.65 3.84 -13.59
CA PHE A 206 -7.66 4.88 -13.38
C PHE A 206 -9.05 4.43 -13.85
N ASN A 207 -9.14 3.86 -15.04
CA ASN A 207 -10.42 3.41 -15.59
C ASN A 207 -11.03 2.26 -14.77
N VAL A 208 -10.21 1.27 -14.39
CA VAL A 208 -10.65 0.18 -13.51
C VAL A 208 -11.08 0.72 -12.15
N THR A 209 -10.32 1.66 -11.56
CA THR A 209 -10.67 2.28 -10.27
C THR A 209 -12.01 3.00 -10.34
N ASN A 210 -12.29 3.77 -11.39
CA ASN A 210 -13.59 4.43 -11.56
C ASN A 210 -14.75 3.45 -11.67
N SER A 211 -14.56 2.37 -12.44
CA SER A 211 -15.57 1.31 -12.54
C SER A 211 -15.82 0.64 -11.19
N MET A 212 -14.75 0.32 -10.45
CA MET A 212 -14.85 -0.28 -9.12
C MET A 212 -15.52 0.66 -8.11
N CYS A 213 -15.22 1.97 -8.12
CA CYS A 213 -15.91 2.94 -7.27
C CYS A 213 -17.42 2.97 -7.54
N CYS A 214 -17.83 2.92 -8.81
CA CYS A 214 -19.24 2.88 -9.19
C CYS A 214 -19.93 1.60 -8.67
N VAL A 215 -19.32 0.43 -8.92
CA VAL A 215 -19.85 -0.86 -8.45
C VAL A 215 -19.94 -0.90 -6.92
N LEU A 216 -18.88 -0.46 -6.21
CA LEU A 216 -18.85 -0.41 -4.75
C LEU A 216 -19.87 0.56 -4.18
N ALA A 217 -20.08 1.73 -4.80
CA ALA A 217 -21.10 2.68 -4.35
C ALA A 217 -22.51 2.06 -4.39
N ILE A 218 -22.85 1.32 -5.46
CA ILE A 218 -24.13 0.63 -5.57
C ILE A 218 -24.26 -0.47 -4.50
N ILE A 219 -23.23 -1.31 -4.34
CA ILE A 219 -23.23 -2.38 -3.32
C ILE A 219 -23.39 -1.81 -1.92
N LEU A 220 -22.69 -0.72 -1.59
CA LEU A 220 -22.76 -0.09 -0.28
C LEU A 220 -24.09 0.62 -0.04
N ALA A 221 -24.71 1.20 -1.07
CA ALA A 221 -26.06 1.77 -0.98
C ALA A 221 -27.12 0.68 -0.68
N ILE A 222 -27.05 -0.46 -1.37
CA ILE A 222 -27.92 -1.62 -1.09
C ILE A 222 -27.65 -2.15 0.32
N SER A 223 -26.38 -2.23 0.72
CA SER A 223 -26.00 -2.69 2.06
C SER A 223 -26.53 -1.77 3.16
N ALA A 224 -26.58 -0.46 2.92
CA ALA A 224 -27.17 0.50 3.85
C ALA A 224 -28.68 0.23 4.07
N LEU A 225 -29.42 -0.13 3.01
CA LEU A 225 -30.84 -0.49 3.11
C LEU A 225 -31.05 -1.84 3.81
N MET A 226 -30.25 -2.85 3.49
CA MET A 226 -30.44 -4.22 3.98
C MET A 226 -29.90 -4.44 5.40
N PHE A 227 -28.82 -3.75 5.76
CA PHE A 227 -28.03 -4.05 6.96
C PHE A 227 -27.87 -2.85 7.90
N ASN A 228 -28.50 -1.72 7.59
CA ASN A 228 -28.46 -0.49 8.38
C ASN A 228 -27.02 -0.04 8.71
N THR A 229 -26.08 -0.23 7.78
CA THR A 229 -24.66 0.15 7.93
C THR A 229 -24.45 1.66 7.93
N GLY A 230 -25.49 2.45 7.65
CA GLY A 230 -25.41 3.88 7.47
C GLY A 230 -24.77 4.29 6.14
N PHE A 231 -24.66 5.60 5.91
CA PHE A 231 -24.16 6.18 4.66
C PHE A 231 -22.63 6.34 4.63
N LEU A 232 -21.94 6.22 5.77
CA LEU A 232 -20.50 6.51 5.90
C LEU A 232 -19.63 5.68 4.94
N PRO A 233 -19.80 4.35 4.80
CA PRO A 233 -19.02 3.58 3.82
C PRO A 233 -19.19 4.09 2.39
N SER A 234 -20.44 4.41 1.99
CA SER A 234 -20.73 4.95 0.66
C SER A 234 -20.13 6.33 0.46
N LEU A 235 -20.11 7.18 1.50
CA LEU A 235 -19.49 8.50 1.43
C LEU A 235 -17.99 8.41 1.19
N VAL A 236 -17.28 7.51 1.90
CA VAL A 236 -15.83 7.31 1.71
C VAL A 236 -15.50 6.90 0.29
N VAL A 237 -16.26 5.97 -0.30
CA VAL A 237 -16.07 5.56 -1.71
C VAL A 237 -16.33 6.72 -2.66
N SER A 238 -17.41 7.48 -2.46
CA SER A 238 -17.71 8.65 -3.29
C SER A 238 -16.65 9.74 -3.19
N LEU A 239 -16.06 9.97 -2.01
CA LEU A 239 -14.96 10.93 -1.85
C LEU A 239 -13.71 10.49 -2.62
N ILE A 240 -13.33 9.22 -2.53
CA ILE A 240 -12.21 8.66 -3.32
C ILE A 240 -12.48 8.88 -4.81
N TRP A 241 -13.70 8.60 -5.25
CA TRP A 241 -14.08 8.73 -6.65
C TRP A 241 -14.05 10.18 -7.14
N ILE A 242 -14.59 11.13 -6.36
CA ILE A 242 -14.57 12.56 -6.67
C ILE A 242 -13.13 13.08 -6.74
N VAL A 243 -12.27 12.69 -5.79
CA VAL A 243 -10.85 13.09 -5.81
C VAL A 243 -10.17 12.54 -7.06
N ASN A 244 -10.37 11.25 -7.37
CA ASN A 244 -9.76 10.60 -8.53
C ASN A 244 -10.13 11.33 -9.84
N ILE A 245 -11.42 11.60 -10.05
CA ILE A 245 -11.88 12.27 -11.27
C ILE A 245 -11.46 13.74 -11.31
N SER A 246 -11.46 14.42 -10.16
CA SER A 246 -11.11 15.84 -10.06
C SER A 246 -9.63 16.08 -10.38
N ILE A 247 -8.73 15.25 -9.85
CA ILE A 247 -7.30 15.35 -10.16
C ILE A 247 -7.05 15.05 -11.65
N TYR A 248 -7.68 14.01 -12.19
CA TYR A 248 -7.59 13.70 -13.62
C TYR A 248 -8.05 14.88 -14.49
N CYS A 249 -9.26 15.40 -14.26
CA CYS A 249 -9.80 16.55 -15.00
C CYS A 249 -8.91 17.79 -14.86
N LYS A 250 -8.40 18.08 -13.66
CA LYS A 250 -7.50 19.21 -13.41
C LYS A 250 -6.21 19.11 -14.22
N GLU A 251 -5.57 17.95 -14.24
CA GLU A 251 -4.36 17.73 -15.05
C GLU A 251 -4.68 17.76 -16.55
N CYS A 252 -5.79 17.17 -17.01
CA CYS A 252 -6.22 17.27 -18.41
C CYS A 252 -6.40 18.72 -18.87
N ILE A 253 -7.07 19.57 -18.07
CA ILE A 253 -7.24 21.00 -18.39
C ILE A 253 -5.89 21.70 -18.48
N LYS A 254 -4.97 21.42 -17.56
CA LYS A 254 -3.63 22.00 -17.55
C LYS A 254 -2.84 21.60 -18.79
N TYR A 255 -2.83 20.33 -19.17
CA TYR A 255 -2.13 19.86 -20.36
C TYR A 255 -2.80 20.33 -21.66
N SER A 256 -4.13 20.39 -21.73
CA SER A 256 -4.86 20.97 -22.87
C SER A 256 -4.51 22.45 -23.07
N ARG A 257 -4.43 23.24 -22.00
CA ARG A 257 -3.98 24.65 -22.07
C ARG A 257 -2.52 24.80 -22.48
N ALA A 258 -1.66 23.85 -22.12
CA ALA A 258 -0.26 23.85 -22.54
C ALA A 258 -0.13 23.45 -24.02
N GLY A 259 -0.85 22.42 -24.46
CA GLY A 259 -0.90 21.99 -25.87
C GLY A 259 -1.45 23.07 -26.80
N ASN A 260 -2.52 23.76 -26.41
CA ASN A 260 -3.08 24.88 -27.17
C ASN A 260 -2.18 26.14 -27.23
N LYS A 261 -1.06 26.16 -26.49
CA LYS A 261 -0.05 27.23 -26.58
C LYS A 261 1.18 26.84 -27.41
N ILE A 262 1.29 25.56 -27.75
CA ILE A 262 2.38 24.98 -28.55
C ILE A 262 1.92 24.78 -30.00
N MET A 263 0.62 24.57 -30.23
CA MET A 263 -0.06 24.78 -31.52
C MET A 263 -0.33 26.26 -31.75
#